data_AF-A0A914JXB2-F1
#
_entry.id   AF-A0A914JXB2-F1
#
_cell.length_a   1.000
_cell.length_b   1.000
_cell.length_c   1.000
_cell.angle_alpha   90.00
_cell.angle_beta   90.00
_cell.angle_gamma   90.00
#
_symmetry.space_group_name_H-M   'P 1'
#
loop_
_entity.id
_entity.type
_entity.pdbx_description
1 polymer ?
#
loop_
_entity_poly.entity_id
_entity_poly.type
_entity_poly.pdbx_seq_one_letter_code
_entity_poly.pdbx_strand_id
1 'polypeptide(L)'
;MWKVGSLLLLCLTFCSAKVDISNFFPFGIQNGDQILAAGDDTSSHRQYVNGDFPFFGVNTTNLYLNINGAISFLNPIRTYTPSCAPVSRNYSMIQPFW
;
A
#
# COMPACT_ATOMS: atom_id res chain seq x y z
N MET A 1 38.49 -13.42 -47.01
CA MET A 1 38.88 -13.82 -45.64
C MET A 1 38.45 -12.71 -44.68
N TRP A 2 37.50 -13.00 -43.77
CA TRP A 2 37.04 -12.19 -42.60
C TRP A 2 36.23 -10.90 -42.94
N LYS A 3 35.07 -10.57 -42.35
CA LYS A 3 34.30 -11.07 -41.20
C LYS A 3 32.82 -10.77 -41.43
N VAL A 4 31.98 -11.76 -41.14
CA VAL A 4 30.52 -11.66 -41.03
C VAL A 4 30.19 -10.72 -39.88
N GLY A 5 29.56 -9.58 -40.17
CA GLY A 5 29.02 -8.68 -39.16
C GLY A 5 27.82 -9.34 -38.49
N SER A 6 28.06 -9.99 -37.35
CA SER A 6 26.99 -10.56 -36.54
C SER A 6 26.14 -9.44 -35.95
N LEU A 7 24.91 -9.34 -36.43
CA LEU A 7 23.85 -8.54 -35.86
C LEU A 7 23.55 -9.10 -34.46
N LEU A 8 24.06 -8.44 -33.41
CA LEU A 8 23.73 -8.78 -32.03
C LEU A 8 22.29 -8.33 -31.77
N LEU A 9 21.33 -9.18 -32.10
CA LEU A 9 19.93 -8.99 -31.73
C LEU A 9 19.84 -9.19 -30.21
N LEU A 10 19.94 -8.09 -29.45
CA LEU A 10 19.72 -8.08 -28.02
C LEU A 10 18.25 -8.47 -27.80
N CYS A 11 18.01 -9.75 -27.54
CA CYS A 11 16.69 -10.25 -27.20
C CYS A 11 16.37 -9.71 -25.80
N LEU A 12 15.75 -8.53 -25.74
CA LEU A 12 15.08 -8.04 -24.54
C LEU A 12 13.86 -8.92 -24.32
N THR A 13 14.08 -10.12 -23.79
CA THR A 13 13.00 -10.91 -23.21
C THR A 13 12.54 -10.16 -21.97
N PHE A 14 11.50 -9.34 -22.14
CA PHE A 14 10.69 -8.88 -21.02
C PHE A 14 10.11 -10.14 -20.38
N CYS A 15 10.72 -10.60 -19.29
CA CYS A 15 10.09 -11.56 -18.41
C CYS A 15 8.90 -10.81 -17.77
N SER A 16 7.73 -10.93 -18.38
CA SER A 16 6.48 -10.49 -17.77
C SER A 16 6.19 -11.47 -16.64
N ALA A 17 6.69 -11.17 -15.44
CA ALA A 17 6.28 -11.85 -14.24
C ALA A 17 4.81 -11.49 -14.00
N LYS A 18 3.90 -12.35 -14.46
CA LYS A 18 2.48 -12.25 -14.14
C LYS A 18 2.27 -12.96 -12.82
N VAL A 19 1.71 -12.25 -11.85
CA VAL A 19 1.20 -12.87 -10.63
C VAL A 19 -0.24 -13.28 -10.91
N ASP A 20 -0.55 -14.56 -10.75
CA ASP A 20 -1.92 -15.05 -10.89
C ASP A 20 -2.78 -14.46 -9.77
N ILE A 21 -4.01 -14.04 -10.11
CA ILE A 21 -4.94 -13.44 -9.16
C ILE A 21 -5.34 -14.41 -8.04
N SER A 22 -5.28 -15.71 -8.31
CA SER A 22 -5.52 -16.77 -7.32
C SER A 22 -4.43 -16.88 -6.24
N ASN A 23 -3.28 -16.23 -6.44
CA ASN A 23 -2.21 -16.17 -5.43
C ASN A 23 -2.41 -15.05 -4.39
N PHE A 24 -3.42 -14.19 -4.55
CA PHE A 24 -3.75 -13.12 -3.60
C PHE A 24 -4.75 -13.59 -2.54
N PHE A 25 -4.86 -12.86 -1.44
CA PHE A 25 -5.96 -13.05 -0.51
C PHE A 25 -7.31 -12.80 -1.21
N PRO A 26 -8.39 -13.52 -0.85
CA PRO A 26 -9.72 -13.22 -1.37
C PRO A 26 -10.07 -11.74 -1.12
N PHE A 27 -10.53 -11.04 -2.16
CA PHE A 27 -10.78 -9.59 -2.12
C PHE A 27 -12.14 -9.25 -2.76
N GLY A 28 -12.61 -8.02 -2.54
CA GLY A 28 -13.90 -7.51 -2.98
C GLY A 28 -15.01 -7.67 -1.94
N ILE A 29 -16.12 -6.94 -2.15
CA ILE A 29 -17.24 -6.89 -1.18
C ILE A 29 -17.80 -8.29 -0.90
N GLN A 30 -17.77 -9.21 -1.88
CA GLN A 30 -18.22 -10.60 -1.70
C GLN A 30 -17.39 -11.37 -0.67
N ASN A 31 -16.14 -10.94 -0.43
CA ASN A 31 -15.21 -11.50 0.55
C ASN A 31 -15.15 -10.67 1.86
N GLY A 32 -16.03 -9.69 2.04
CA GLY A 32 -16.13 -8.88 3.26
C GLY A 32 -15.37 -7.55 3.23
N ASP A 33 -14.77 -7.19 2.10
CA ASP A 33 -14.11 -5.89 1.96
C ASP A 33 -15.12 -4.74 2.07
N GLN A 34 -14.69 -3.64 2.70
CA GLN A 34 -15.46 -2.41 2.81
C GLN A 34 -14.84 -1.32 1.95
N ILE A 35 -15.70 -0.49 1.36
CA ILE A 35 -15.29 0.65 0.54
C ILE A 35 -15.50 1.93 1.35
N LEU A 36 -14.45 2.74 1.44
CA LEU A 36 -14.57 4.09 1.98
C LEU A 36 -15.27 4.99 0.95
N ALA A 37 -16.14 5.87 1.45
CA ALA A 37 -16.74 6.90 0.61
C ALA A 37 -15.64 7.79 -0.01
N ALA A 38 -15.84 8.18 -1.27
CA ALA A 38 -14.95 9.12 -1.94
C ALA A 38 -14.89 10.45 -1.17
N GLY A 39 -13.71 11.07 -1.15
CA GLY A 39 -13.44 12.35 -0.50
C GLY A 39 -12.07 12.90 -0.91
N ASP A 40 -11.62 13.95 -0.25
CA ASP A 40 -10.30 14.59 -0.54
C ASP A 40 -9.28 14.29 0.58
N ASP A 41 -9.71 14.42 1.84
CA ASP A 41 -8.89 14.23 3.04
C ASP A 41 -9.56 13.26 4.03
N THR A 42 -10.31 12.28 3.52
CA THR A 42 -11.15 11.43 4.34
C THR A 42 -10.40 10.20 4.86
N SER A 43 -10.58 9.91 6.14
CA SER A 43 -10.20 8.64 6.75
C SER A 43 -11.41 7.91 7.31
N SER A 44 -11.29 6.60 7.43
CA SER A 44 -12.27 5.74 8.09
C SER A 44 -12.47 6.13 9.55
N HIS A 45 -13.56 5.61 10.12
CA HIS A 45 -13.63 5.44 11.57
C HIS A 45 -12.60 4.40 12.02
N ARG A 46 -12.33 4.37 13.33
CA ARG A 46 -11.43 3.38 13.94
C ARG A 46 -11.88 1.97 13.60
N GLN A 47 -10.97 1.19 13.03
CA GLN A 47 -11.11 -0.26 12.84
C GLN A 47 -10.29 -0.98 13.89
N TYR A 48 -10.71 -2.20 14.23
CA TYR A 48 -9.99 -3.05 15.17
C TYR A 48 -9.32 -4.21 14.43
N VAL A 49 -8.06 -4.47 14.75
CA VAL A 49 -7.38 -5.71 14.35
C VAL A 49 -7.59 -6.78 15.41
N ASN A 50 -7.54 -8.05 14.98
CA ASN A 50 -7.62 -9.16 15.90
C ASN A 50 -6.25 -9.41 16.54
N GLY A 51 -6.11 -9.08 17.83
CA GLY A 51 -4.86 -9.18 18.57
C GLY A 51 -3.98 -7.93 18.47
N ASP A 52 -2.83 -7.99 19.14
CA ASP A 52 -1.87 -6.89 19.16
C ASP A 52 -1.08 -6.82 17.84
N PHE A 53 -1.07 -5.64 17.23
CA PHE A 53 -0.19 -5.31 16.11
C PHE A 53 0.99 -4.46 16.64
N PRO A 54 2.20 -5.02 16.76
CA PRO A 54 3.37 -4.27 17.20
C PRO A 54 3.94 -3.42 16.06
N PHE A 55 4.00 -2.10 16.25
CA PHE A 55 4.59 -1.17 15.29
C PHE A 55 5.43 -0.09 15.99
N PHE A 56 6.70 0.03 15.61
CA PHE A 56 7.67 0.93 16.25
C PHE A 56 7.71 0.86 17.79
N GLY A 57 7.60 -0.34 18.35
CA GLY A 57 7.65 -0.56 19.81
C GLY A 57 6.35 -0.24 20.55
N VAL A 58 5.26 0.04 19.83
CA VAL A 58 3.93 0.25 20.39
C VAL A 58 3.00 -0.88 19.91
N ASN A 59 2.36 -1.57 20.84
CA ASN A 59 1.26 -2.48 20.51
C ASN A 59 -0.01 -1.67 20.29
N THR A 60 -0.65 -1.86 19.14
CA THR A 60 -1.95 -1.25 18.83
C THR A 60 -2.94 -2.32 18.40
N THR A 61 -4.20 -2.09 18.73
CA THR A 61 -5.33 -2.85 18.22
C THR A 61 -6.19 -2.03 17.27
N ASN A 62 -5.77 -0.79 16.98
CA ASN A 62 -6.54 0.20 16.24
C ASN A 62 -5.84 0.53 14.92
N LEU A 63 -6.62 0.65 13.85
CA LEU A 63 -6.18 1.23 12.59
C LEU A 63 -7.22 2.19 12.00
N TYR A 64 -6.75 3.10 11.17
CA TYR A 64 -7.56 4.01 10.36
C TYR A 64 -7.05 3.93 8.93
N LEU A 65 -7.97 3.71 8.00
CA LEU A 65 -7.70 3.65 6.57
C LEU A 65 -7.97 5.02 5.96
N ASN A 66 -6.99 5.55 5.25
CA ASN A 66 -7.17 6.76 4.48
C ASN A 66 -7.41 6.43 3.00
N ILE A 67 -8.25 7.24 2.35
CA ILE A 67 -8.59 7.06 0.93
C ILE A 67 -7.39 7.19 -0.03
N ASN A 68 -6.30 7.82 0.40
CA ASN A 68 -5.04 7.93 -0.33
C ASN A 68 -4.10 6.72 -0.07
N GLY A 69 -4.63 5.64 0.53
CA GLY A 69 -3.93 4.36 0.71
C GLY A 69 -3.06 4.27 1.96
N ALA A 70 -3.05 5.27 2.84
CA ALA A 70 -2.31 5.16 4.10
C ALA A 70 -3.11 4.41 5.17
N ILE A 71 -2.39 3.63 5.98
CA ILE A 71 -2.91 2.97 7.18
C ILE A 71 -2.23 3.61 8.37
N SER A 72 -2.99 4.19 9.29
CA SER A 72 -2.47 4.84 10.50
C SER A 72 -2.98 4.17 11.77
N PHE A 73 -2.19 4.21 12.85
CA PHE A 73 -2.46 3.42 14.05
C PHE A 73 -2.93 4.24 15.26
N LEU A 74 -2.51 5.49 15.36
CA LEU A 74 -2.80 6.34 16.52
C LEU A 74 -4.04 7.21 16.27
N ASN A 75 -4.05 7.92 15.15
CA ASN A 75 -5.08 8.89 14.78
C ASN A 75 -5.39 8.82 13.29
N PRO A 76 -6.62 9.14 12.86
CA PRO A 76 -6.95 9.26 11.44
C PRO A 76 -6.15 10.40 10.79
N ILE A 77 -5.68 10.18 9.57
CA ILE A 77 -5.01 11.22 8.77
C ILE A 77 -6.08 12.04 8.05
N ARG A 78 -6.04 13.37 8.18
CA ARG A 78 -7.06 14.29 7.63
C ARG A 78 -6.47 15.44 6.84
N THR A 79 -5.20 15.35 6.47
CA THR A 79 -4.51 16.41 5.71
C THR A 79 -3.48 15.76 4.81
N TYR A 80 -3.69 15.87 3.50
CA TYR A 80 -2.81 15.37 2.45
C TYR A 80 -2.08 16.46 1.69
N THR A 81 -2.16 17.72 2.16
CA THR A 81 -1.25 18.76 1.69
C THR A 81 0.20 18.30 1.97
N PRO A 82 1.02 18.07 0.92
CA PRO A 82 2.38 17.64 1.13
C PRO A 82 3.13 18.68 1.95
N SER A 83 3.87 18.21 2.93
CA SER A 83 4.81 19.05 3.68
C SER A 83 6.17 18.40 3.65
N CYS A 84 7.23 19.20 3.56
CA CYS A 84 8.61 18.69 3.65
C CYS A 84 9.00 18.29 5.09
N ALA A 85 8.08 18.38 6.06
CA ALA A 85 8.32 17.95 7.42
C ALA A 85 7.94 16.48 7.61
N PRO A 86 8.62 15.75 8.51
CA PRO A 86 8.13 14.47 8.98
C PRO A 86 6.70 14.59 9.47
N VAL A 87 5.87 13.59 9.16
CA VAL A 87 4.54 13.49 9.76
C VAL A 87 4.72 13.53 11.28
N SER A 88 3.90 14.34 11.98
CA SER A 88 4.12 14.61 13.40
C SER A 88 4.21 13.31 14.21
N ARG A 89 4.89 13.34 15.37
CA ARG A 89 5.07 12.16 16.24
C ARG A 89 3.77 11.46 16.66
N ASN A 90 2.62 12.11 16.44
CA ASN A 90 1.29 11.57 16.71
C ASN A 90 0.75 10.67 15.59
N TYR A 91 1.55 10.42 14.54
CA TYR A 91 1.21 9.55 13.43
C TYR A 91 2.27 8.46 13.28
N SER A 92 1.83 7.22 13.49
CA SER A 92 2.51 6.04 12.99
C SER A 92 1.66 5.51 11.85
N MET A 93 2.25 5.39 10.66
CA MET A 93 1.55 4.95 9.47
C MET A 93 2.39 4.07 8.56
N ILE A 94 1.71 3.27 7.75
CA ILE A 94 2.27 2.50 6.64
C ILE A 94 1.57 3.01 5.37
N GLN A 95 2.34 3.21 4.31
CA GLN A 95 1.81 3.47 2.98
C GLN A 95 2.27 2.32 2.07
N PRO A 96 1.40 1.33 1.81
CA PRO A 96 1.73 0.23 0.92
C PRO A 96 2.05 0.74 -0.47
N PHE A 97 3.05 0.13 -1.12
CA PHE A 97 3.22 0.26 -2.56
C PHE A 97 2.20 -0.65 -3.23
N TRP A 98 1.51 -0.12 -4.23
CA TRP A 98 0.50 -0.81 -5.05
C TRP A 98 0.91 -0.75 -6.51
#